data_AF-A0A5B6VGM1-F1
#
_entry.id   AF-A0A5B6VGM1-F1
#
_cell.length_a   1.000
_cell.length_b   1.000
_cell.length_c   1.000
_cell.angle_alpha   90.00
_cell.angle_beta   90.00
_cell.angle_gamma   90.00
#
_symmetry.space_group_name_H-M   'P 1'
#
loop_
_entity.id
_entity.type
_entity.pdbx_description
1 polymer ?
#
loop_
_entity_poly.entity_id
_entity_poly.type
_entity_poly.pdbx_seq_one_letter_code
_entity_poly.pdbx_strand_id
1 'polypeptide(L)'
;MDAGVAVLSKLVATGTCVVVDGILKVPPEGTKQRIELRVEKVVHIGEVDPAKYPIPKTKLTLEFLRDHLHLRSRTNTIAAIAQIRNALAFATHSFFQEHHFLYVHTPIITTSDCEGAGEMFQVTTLISEAEILEKDLIKNPPPLEADMEAAKQLVSERGLAVETYAYAVSNVYTFGPTFRAEQSHTSRHLAEFWMVEPEIAFADLQDDMNCAEAYVKYLCKWLLEKCLDDMEFMAKR
;
A
#
# COMPACT_ATOMS: atom_id res chain seq x y z
N MET A 1 -32.07 2.68 -24.92
CA MET A 1 -33.31 2.66 -24.13
C MET A 1 -32.91 3.24 -22.77
N ASP A 2 -33.27 4.43 -22.32
CA ASP A 2 -34.41 5.30 -22.63
C ASP A 2 -34.02 6.77 -22.48
N ALA A 3 -34.53 7.62 -23.37
CA ALA A 3 -34.55 9.08 -23.21
C ALA A 3 -35.72 9.50 -22.30
N GLY A 4 -35.80 8.91 -21.10
CA GLY A 4 -36.78 9.28 -20.10
C GLY A 4 -36.28 10.45 -19.24
N VAL A 5 -37.09 11.48 -19.07
CA VAL A 5 -36.80 12.56 -18.10
C VAL A 5 -37.00 12.00 -16.69
N ALA A 6 -35.92 11.51 -16.08
CA ALA A 6 -35.95 11.08 -14.69
C ALA A 6 -35.94 12.28 -13.73
N VAL A 7 -36.62 12.16 -12.59
CA VAL A 7 -36.61 13.20 -11.56
C VAL A 7 -35.21 13.29 -10.96
N LEU A 8 -34.55 14.45 -11.11
CA LEU A 8 -33.19 14.72 -10.61
C LEU A 8 -32.99 14.37 -9.13
N SER A 9 -34.04 14.44 -8.30
CA SER A 9 -33.98 14.08 -6.88
C SER A 9 -33.57 12.63 -6.62
N LYS A 10 -33.79 11.72 -7.57
CA LYS A 10 -33.33 10.32 -7.47
C LYS A 10 -31.81 10.17 -7.67
N LEU A 11 -31.15 11.19 -8.21
CA LEU A 11 -29.72 11.18 -8.54
C LEU A 11 -28.85 11.91 -7.50
N VAL A 12 -29.44 12.50 -6.46
CA VAL A 12 -28.71 13.31 -5.47
C VAL A 12 -28.17 12.52 -4.28
N ALA A 13 -28.54 11.24 -4.19
CA ALA A 13 -28.10 10.36 -3.12
C ALA A 13 -26.57 10.20 -3.13
N THR A 14 -25.97 10.16 -1.95
CA THR A 14 -24.52 9.99 -1.81
C THR A 14 -24.11 8.62 -2.32
N GLY A 15 -23.07 8.57 -3.15
CA GLY A 15 -22.57 7.32 -3.73
C GLY A 15 -23.22 6.94 -5.06
N THR A 16 -24.27 7.66 -5.51
CA THR A 16 -24.89 7.46 -6.84
C THR A 16 -23.87 7.74 -7.94
N CYS A 17 -23.83 6.86 -8.94
CA CYS A 17 -22.96 6.99 -10.10
C CYS A 17 -23.75 7.54 -11.29
N VAL A 18 -23.25 8.64 -11.86
CA VAL A 18 -23.83 9.33 -13.01
C VAL A 18 -22.74 9.68 -14.01
N VAL A 19 -23.11 9.73 -15.29
CA VAL A 19 -22.34 10.39 -16.35
C VAL A 19 -23.07 11.68 -16.68
N VAL A 20 -22.34 12.79 -16.75
CA VAL A 20 -22.88 14.12 -17.01
C VAL A 20 -22.21 14.74 -18.23
N ASP A 21 -23.01 15.22 -19.18
CA ASP A 21 -22.54 16.02 -20.32
C ASP A 21 -23.03 17.46 -20.13
N GLY A 22 -22.21 18.44 -20.49
CA GLY A 22 -22.57 19.84 -20.34
C GLY A 22 -21.45 20.80 -20.76
N ILE A 23 -21.66 22.09 -20.49
CA ILE A 23 -20.76 23.17 -20.90
C ILE A 23 -20.07 23.77 -19.66
N LEU A 24 -18.74 23.84 -19.68
CA LEU A 24 -17.98 24.56 -18.65
C LEU A 24 -18.23 26.06 -18.72
N LYS A 25 -18.50 26.69 -17.58
CA LYS A 25 -18.77 28.12 -17.45
C LYS A 25 -17.96 28.72 -16.30
N VAL A 26 -17.71 30.03 -16.40
CA VAL A 26 -17.22 30.82 -15.28
C VAL A 26 -18.42 31.06 -14.35
N PRO A 27 -18.31 30.74 -13.06
CA PRO A 27 -19.42 30.89 -12.12
C PRO A 27 -19.72 32.38 -11.86
N PRO A 28 -20.90 32.70 -11.30
CA PRO A 28 -21.22 34.06 -10.88
C PRO A 28 -20.20 34.66 -9.90
N GLU A 29 -20.12 35.98 -9.88
CA GLU A 29 -19.21 36.72 -9.01
C GLU A 29 -19.51 36.42 -7.52
N GLY A 30 -18.46 36.17 -6.72
CA GLY A 30 -18.59 35.81 -5.30
C GLY A 30 -18.56 34.31 -4.99
N THR A 31 -18.43 33.45 -6.00
CA THR A 31 -18.30 31.99 -5.80
C THR A 31 -16.83 31.55 -5.65
N LYS A 32 -16.56 30.55 -4.79
CA LYS A 32 -15.18 30.13 -4.46
C LYS A 32 -14.49 29.33 -5.56
N GLN A 33 -15.25 28.57 -6.34
CA GLN A 33 -14.71 27.77 -7.45
C GLN A 33 -14.40 28.64 -8.67
N ARG A 34 -13.38 28.26 -9.45
CA ARG A 34 -12.98 28.99 -10.68
C ARG A 34 -13.81 28.65 -11.90
N ILE A 35 -14.39 27.45 -11.93
CA ILE A 35 -15.18 26.91 -13.03
C ILE A 35 -16.35 26.09 -12.46
N GLU A 36 -17.43 25.98 -13.24
CA GLU A 36 -18.54 25.08 -12.97
C GLU A 36 -19.02 24.41 -14.27
N LEU A 37 -19.66 23.24 -14.15
CA LEU A 37 -20.24 22.52 -15.28
C LEU A 37 -21.76 22.77 -15.32
N ARG A 38 -22.23 23.50 -16.33
CA ARG A 38 -23.68 23.60 -16.63
C ARG A 38 -24.11 22.32 -17.33
N VAL A 39 -24.75 21.42 -16.58
CA VAL A 39 -25.20 20.12 -17.06
C VAL A 39 -26.34 20.27 -18.07
N GLU A 40 -26.20 19.61 -19.22
CA GLU A 40 -27.23 19.54 -20.28
C GLU A 40 -27.85 18.14 -20.37
N LYS A 41 -27.09 17.10 -20.00
CA LYS A 41 -27.55 15.71 -20.01
C LYS A 41 -26.97 14.95 -18.83
N VAL A 42 -27.79 14.08 -18.25
CA VAL A 42 -27.35 13.14 -17.21
C VAL A 42 -27.77 11.73 -17.62
N VAL A 43 -26.83 10.80 -17.55
CA VAL A 43 -27.08 9.37 -17.70
C VAL A 43 -26.85 8.73 -16.35
N HIS A 44 -27.87 8.05 -15.85
CA HIS A 44 -27.81 7.34 -14.59
C HIS A 44 -27.19 5.95 -14.80
N ILE A 45 -26.12 5.64 -14.07
CA ILE A 45 -25.38 4.38 -14.23
C ILE A 45 -25.66 3.41 -13.07
N GLY A 46 -25.74 3.91 -11.84
CA GLY A 46 -25.95 3.06 -10.66
C GLY A 46 -26.73 3.77 -9.57
N GLU A 47 -27.83 3.16 -9.14
CA GLU A 47 -28.63 3.57 -7.98
C GLU A 47 -27.95 3.21 -6.67
N VAL A 48 -28.19 4.04 -5.66
CA VAL A 48 -27.78 3.77 -4.28
C VAL A 48 -29.00 3.97 -3.40
N ASP A 49 -29.32 2.95 -2.61
CA ASP A 49 -30.30 3.07 -1.53
C ASP A 49 -29.66 3.89 -0.38
N PRO A 50 -30.13 5.13 -0.12
CA PRO A 50 -29.55 5.99 0.90
C PRO A 50 -29.65 5.40 2.31
N ALA A 51 -30.64 4.53 2.55
CA ALA A 51 -30.83 3.90 3.86
C ALA A 51 -29.79 2.78 4.12
N LYS A 52 -29.18 2.24 3.06
CA LYS A 52 -28.18 1.16 3.15
C LYS A 52 -26.75 1.63 2.90
N TYR A 53 -26.55 2.83 2.38
CA TYR A 53 -25.22 3.33 2.06
C TYR A 53 -24.44 3.70 3.34
N PRO A 54 -23.30 3.04 3.63
CA PRO A 54 -22.66 3.13 4.94
C PRO A 54 -21.85 4.42 5.15
N ILE A 55 -21.60 5.22 4.11
CA ILE A 55 -20.80 6.46 4.21
C ILE A 55 -21.73 7.68 4.14
N PRO A 56 -22.21 8.21 5.28
CA PRO A 56 -23.07 9.39 5.30
C PRO A 56 -22.29 10.68 4.97
N LYS A 57 -23.03 11.75 4.63
CA LYS A 57 -22.51 13.11 4.43
C LYS A 57 -22.26 13.83 5.77
N THR A 58 -21.54 13.18 6.69
CA THR A 58 -21.19 13.73 8.01
C THR A 58 -19.70 13.51 8.30
N LYS A 59 -19.20 14.10 9.39
CA LYS A 59 -17.82 13.87 9.82
C LYS A 59 -17.66 12.42 10.30
N LEU A 60 -16.72 11.69 9.70
CA LEU A 60 -16.43 10.29 10.03
C LEU A 60 -15.11 10.15 10.78
N THR A 61 -15.09 9.26 11.78
CA THR A 61 -13.87 8.88 12.51
C THR A 61 -13.03 7.92 11.67
N LEU A 62 -11.73 7.81 11.99
CA LEU A 62 -10.86 6.86 11.27
C LEU A 62 -11.20 5.42 11.64
N GLU A 63 -11.66 5.19 12.87
CA GLU A 63 -12.13 3.90 13.38
C GLU A 63 -13.31 3.39 12.57
N PHE A 64 -14.34 4.23 12.37
CA PHE A 64 -15.49 3.87 11.54
C PHE A 64 -15.10 3.53 10.10
N LEU A 65 -14.10 4.23 9.55
CA LEU A 65 -13.59 3.96 8.20
C LEU A 65 -12.77 2.66 8.13
N ARG A 66 -12.16 2.20 9.23
CA ARG A 66 -11.47 0.90 9.29
C ARG A 66 -12.46 -0.27 9.17
N ASP A 67 -13.70 -0.10 9.64
CA ASP A 67 -14.76 -1.12 9.49
C ASP A 67 -15.30 -1.20 8.05
N HIS A 68 -15.05 -0.17 7.22
CA HIS A 68 -15.56 -0.06 5.85
C HIS A 68 -14.43 0.03 4.81
N LEU A 69 -13.46 -0.89 4.89
CA LEU A 69 -12.24 -0.89 4.05
C LEU A 69 -12.52 -0.77 2.54
N HIS A 70 -13.57 -1.43 2.06
CA HIS A 70 -13.94 -1.47 0.64
C HIS A 70 -14.52 -0.14 0.11
N LEU A 71 -14.93 0.79 0.98
CA LEU A 71 -15.52 2.08 0.59
C LEU A 71 -14.76 3.30 1.12
N ARG A 72 -13.93 3.16 2.16
CA ARG A 72 -13.26 4.29 2.81
C ARG A 72 -12.43 5.15 1.86
N SER A 73 -11.89 4.57 0.78
CA SER A 73 -11.12 5.26 -0.27
C SER A 73 -11.92 6.34 -0.99
N ARG A 74 -13.25 6.32 -0.91
CA ARG A 74 -14.14 7.35 -1.48
C ARG A 74 -14.26 8.60 -0.60
N THR A 75 -13.61 8.63 0.57
CA THR A 75 -13.57 9.81 1.43
C THR A 75 -12.31 10.63 1.13
N ASN A 76 -12.40 11.96 1.24
CA ASN A 76 -11.29 12.87 0.91
C ASN A 76 -10.00 12.52 1.66
N THR A 77 -10.08 12.09 2.92
CA THR A 77 -8.88 11.80 3.71
C THR A 77 -8.21 10.51 3.32
N ILE A 78 -8.94 9.43 3.10
CA ILE A 78 -8.30 8.19 2.67
C ILE A 78 -7.84 8.30 1.21
N ALA A 79 -8.56 9.07 0.38
CA ALA A 79 -8.12 9.40 -0.98
C ALA A 79 -6.77 10.15 -0.96
N ALA A 80 -6.66 11.23 -0.18
CA ALA A 80 -5.42 11.98 -0.03
C ALA A 80 -4.26 11.10 0.48
N ILE A 81 -4.50 10.25 1.48
CA ILE A 81 -3.50 9.30 1.97
C ILE A 81 -3.06 8.33 0.86
N ALA A 82 -4.00 7.82 0.05
CA ALA A 82 -3.68 6.92 -1.05
C ALA A 82 -2.88 7.62 -2.17
N GLN A 83 -3.23 8.86 -2.49
CA GLN A 83 -2.51 9.68 -3.48
C GLN A 83 -1.08 9.99 -3.01
N ILE A 84 -0.91 10.40 -1.76
CA ILE A 84 0.40 10.61 -1.12
C ILE A 84 1.22 9.33 -1.13
N ARG A 85 0.65 8.19 -0.72
CA ARG A 85 1.35 6.90 -0.72
C ARG A 85 1.81 6.50 -2.12
N ASN A 86 0.96 6.69 -3.13
CA ASN A 86 1.31 6.42 -4.53
C ASN A 86 2.46 7.32 -5.00
N ALA A 87 2.40 8.62 -4.70
CA ALA A 87 3.45 9.56 -5.06
C ALA A 87 4.79 9.22 -4.39
N LEU A 88 4.77 8.82 -3.11
CA LEU A 88 5.96 8.37 -2.40
C LEU A 88 6.54 7.08 -2.99
N ALA A 89 5.70 6.10 -3.33
CA ALA A 89 6.18 4.87 -3.96
C ALA A 89 6.88 5.15 -5.30
N PHE A 90 6.31 6.04 -6.11
CA PHE A 90 6.95 6.49 -7.35
C PHE A 90 8.25 7.25 -7.09
N ALA A 91 8.26 8.14 -6.09
CA ALA A 91 9.45 8.90 -5.70
C ALA A 91 10.58 7.98 -5.21
N THR A 92 10.25 6.92 -4.45
CA THR A 92 11.20 5.90 -4.02
C THR A 92 11.89 5.25 -5.20
N HIS A 93 11.12 4.75 -6.17
CA HIS A 93 11.70 4.17 -7.38
C HIS A 93 12.54 5.19 -8.17
N SER A 94 12.08 6.44 -8.25
CA SER A 94 12.80 7.51 -8.96
C SER A 94 14.14 7.79 -8.30
N PHE A 95 14.18 7.99 -6.97
CA PHE A 95 15.40 8.25 -6.21
C PHE A 95 16.47 7.19 -6.46
N PHE A 96 16.12 5.92 -6.24
CA PHE A 96 17.06 4.82 -6.34
C PHE A 96 17.54 4.63 -7.79
N GLN A 97 16.65 4.71 -8.79
CA GLN A 97 17.06 4.58 -10.19
C GLN A 97 17.93 5.75 -10.67
N GLU A 98 17.64 6.98 -10.24
CA GLU A 98 18.49 8.16 -10.52
C GLU A 98 19.88 8.04 -9.89
N HIS A 99 20.02 7.25 -8.82
CA HIS A 99 21.27 6.98 -8.13
C HIS A 99 21.89 5.63 -8.54
N HIS A 100 21.46 5.08 -9.68
CA HIS A 100 21.99 3.85 -10.30
C HIS A 100 21.79 2.57 -9.48
N PHE A 101 20.79 2.53 -8.61
CA PHE A 101 20.38 1.29 -7.95
C PHE A 101 19.47 0.47 -8.86
N LEU A 102 19.60 -0.85 -8.79
CA LEU A 102 18.70 -1.79 -9.44
C LEU A 102 17.60 -2.26 -8.48
N TYR A 103 16.36 -2.23 -8.96
CA TYR A 103 15.24 -2.82 -8.24
C TYR A 103 15.31 -4.35 -8.34
N VAL A 104 15.43 -5.03 -7.21
CA VAL A 104 15.49 -6.50 -7.15
C VAL A 104 14.33 -7.06 -6.35
N HIS A 105 13.78 -8.17 -6.84
CA HIS A 105 12.75 -8.93 -6.12
C HIS A 105 13.42 -10.02 -5.29
N THR A 106 13.27 -9.93 -3.98
CA THR A 106 13.68 -10.98 -3.05
C THR A 106 12.54 -11.98 -2.81
N PRO A 107 12.86 -13.25 -2.51
CA PRO A 107 11.84 -14.24 -2.17
C PRO A 107 11.04 -13.84 -0.91
N ILE A 108 9.72 -13.97 -0.98
CA ILE A 108 8.83 -13.74 0.18
C ILE A 108 8.73 -15.00 1.05
N ILE A 109 8.62 -16.18 0.43
CA ILE A 109 8.61 -17.45 1.15
C ILE A 109 10.05 -17.82 1.46
N THR A 110 10.36 -17.96 2.74
CA THR A 110 11.71 -18.23 3.26
C THR A 110 11.63 -19.19 4.44
N THR A 111 12.74 -19.89 4.68
CA THR A 111 12.95 -20.74 5.86
C THR A 111 13.71 -20.03 6.98
N SER A 112 14.12 -18.78 6.75
CA SER A 112 14.92 -17.96 7.68
C SER A 112 14.19 -16.65 7.95
N ASP A 113 14.34 -16.17 9.19
CA ASP A 113 13.80 -14.89 9.66
C ASP A 113 14.68 -13.68 9.30
N CYS A 114 15.80 -13.90 8.60
CA CYS A 114 16.75 -12.91 8.08
C CYS A 114 17.46 -12.04 9.14
N GLU A 115 16.75 -11.56 10.15
CA GLU A 115 17.21 -10.68 11.23
C GLU A 115 17.39 -11.42 12.57
N GLY A 116 17.02 -12.70 12.66
CA GLY A 116 17.31 -13.58 13.80
C GLY A 116 16.49 -13.33 15.07
N ALA A 117 15.42 -12.53 15.03
CA ALA A 117 14.76 -12.02 16.24
C ALA A 117 13.22 -11.99 16.23
N GLY A 118 12.55 -12.54 15.21
CA GLY A 118 11.10 -12.39 15.03
C GLY A 118 10.32 -13.70 14.88
N GLU A 119 9.11 -13.75 15.43
CA GLU A 119 8.14 -14.80 15.09
C GLU A 119 7.73 -14.68 13.61
N MET A 120 7.76 -15.79 12.87
CA MET A 120 7.40 -15.85 11.44
C MET A 120 6.04 -16.51 11.22
N PHE A 121 5.34 -16.11 10.14
CA PHE A 121 4.17 -16.84 9.67
C PHE A 121 4.57 -18.15 8.99
N GLN A 122 3.85 -19.23 9.30
CA GLN A 122 3.99 -20.49 8.59
C GLN A 122 3.21 -20.44 7.27
N VAL A 123 3.91 -20.68 6.16
CA VAL A 123 3.29 -20.88 4.83
C VAL A 123 3.22 -22.38 4.56
N THR A 124 2.02 -22.90 4.33
CA THR A 124 1.79 -24.33 4.07
C THR A 124 0.73 -24.55 3.00
N THR A 125 0.89 -25.60 2.20
CA THR A 125 -0.12 -26.08 1.24
C THR A 125 -1.02 -27.16 1.84
N LEU A 126 -0.80 -27.55 3.10
CA LEU A 126 -1.62 -28.52 3.83
C LEU A 126 -2.85 -27.81 4.42
N ILE A 127 -3.88 -27.57 3.59
CA ILE A 127 -5.00 -26.66 3.93
C ILE A 127 -6.20 -27.38 4.58
N SER A 128 -6.32 -28.72 4.55
CA SER A 128 -7.37 -29.41 5.34
C SER A 128 -7.10 -30.91 5.57
N GLU A 129 -6.17 -31.27 6.45
CA GLU A 129 -5.85 -32.68 6.67
C GLU A 129 -5.41 -33.01 8.10
N ALA A 130 -6.11 -32.52 9.13
CA ALA A 130 -5.88 -33.08 10.48
C ALA A 130 -6.04 -34.62 10.53
N GLU A 131 -6.73 -35.24 9.55
CA GLU A 131 -6.91 -36.70 9.41
C GLU A 131 -6.01 -37.40 8.36
N ILE A 132 -5.42 -36.70 7.39
CA ILE A 132 -4.52 -37.32 6.39
C ILE A 132 -3.04 -37.13 6.79
N LEU A 133 -2.76 -36.12 7.61
CA LEU A 133 -1.46 -35.91 8.27
C LEU A 133 -0.99 -37.19 8.98
N GLU A 134 -1.85 -37.92 9.69
CA GLU A 134 -1.43 -39.14 10.40
C GLU A 134 -0.91 -40.27 9.50
N LYS A 135 -1.43 -40.40 8.26
CA LYS A 135 -1.03 -41.47 7.33
C LYS A 135 0.14 -41.07 6.44
N ASP A 136 0.24 -39.80 6.06
CA ASP A 136 1.35 -39.30 5.26
C ASP A 136 2.58 -38.89 6.10
N LEU A 137 2.43 -38.47 7.36
CA LEU A 137 3.56 -38.27 8.30
C LEU A 137 4.38 -39.54 8.55
N ILE A 138 3.78 -40.72 8.38
CA ILE A 138 4.48 -42.01 8.48
C ILE A 138 5.36 -42.27 7.23
N LYS A 139 5.01 -41.68 6.08
CA LYS A 139 5.73 -41.86 4.81
C LYS A 139 6.69 -40.71 4.48
N ASN A 140 6.33 -39.48 4.83
CA ASN A 140 7.14 -38.27 4.70
C ASN A 140 6.99 -37.48 6.01
N PRO A 141 7.87 -37.72 7.00
CA PRO A 141 7.84 -36.97 8.24
C PRO A 141 8.00 -35.45 7.96
N PRO A 142 7.50 -34.58 8.86
CA PRO A 142 7.83 -33.17 8.78
C PRO A 142 9.35 -33.02 8.83
N PRO A 143 9.92 -31.95 8.24
CA PRO A 143 11.35 -31.70 8.32
C PRO A 143 11.80 -31.83 9.78
N LEU A 144 12.81 -32.66 10.04
CA LEU A 144 13.33 -32.79 11.39
C LEU A 144 13.85 -31.43 11.86
N GLU A 145 13.92 -31.21 13.17
CA GLU A 145 14.61 -30.02 13.71
C GLU A 145 16.01 -29.87 13.09
N ALA A 146 16.69 -30.98 12.82
CA ALA A 146 17.98 -30.99 12.12
C ALA A 146 17.90 -30.45 10.68
N ASP A 147 16.81 -30.71 9.95
CA ASP A 147 16.61 -30.21 8.58
C ASP A 147 16.27 -28.71 8.58
N MET A 148 15.48 -28.26 9.57
CA MET A 148 15.19 -26.84 9.77
C MET A 148 16.44 -26.07 10.20
N GLU A 149 17.25 -26.64 11.07
CA GLU A 149 18.51 -26.04 11.53
C GLU A 149 19.54 -26.02 10.41
N ALA A 150 19.65 -27.09 9.61
CA ALA A 150 20.48 -27.11 8.41
C ALA A 150 20.02 -26.08 7.36
N ALA A 151 18.72 -25.89 7.19
CA ALA A 151 18.17 -24.87 6.28
C ALA A 151 18.46 -23.44 6.79
N LYS A 152 18.29 -23.18 8.09
CA LYS A 152 18.66 -21.89 8.71
C LYS A 152 20.15 -21.60 8.55
N GLN A 153 20.99 -22.60 8.80
CA GLN A 153 22.43 -22.48 8.65
C GLN A 153 22.82 -22.24 7.18
N LEU A 154 22.18 -22.93 6.22
CA LEU A 154 22.38 -22.68 4.79
C LEU A 154 21.99 -21.27 4.35
N VAL A 155 20.91 -20.69 4.91
CA VAL A 155 20.54 -19.31 4.59
C VAL A 155 21.50 -18.31 5.24
N SER A 156 21.89 -18.55 6.49
CA SER A 156 22.88 -17.71 7.19
C SER A 156 24.24 -17.73 6.50
N GLU A 157 24.68 -18.90 5.99
CA GLU A 157 25.94 -19.05 5.25
C GLU A 157 25.90 -18.45 3.83
N ARG A 158 24.71 -18.29 3.25
CA ARG A 158 24.53 -17.75 1.88
C ARG A 158 24.31 -16.24 1.83
N GLY A 159 24.23 -15.57 2.99
CA GLY A 159 23.93 -14.15 3.10
C GLY A 159 22.45 -13.84 2.82
N LEU A 160 22.00 -12.64 3.19
CA LEU A 160 20.65 -12.20 2.87
C LEU A 160 20.50 -12.03 1.36
N ALA A 161 19.30 -12.28 0.83
CA ALA A 161 19.05 -12.28 -0.60
C ALA A 161 19.49 -10.96 -1.27
N VAL A 162 19.36 -9.82 -0.58
CA VAL A 162 19.76 -8.51 -1.09
C VAL A 162 21.28 -8.39 -1.24
N GLU A 163 22.07 -8.87 -0.27
CA GLU A 163 23.54 -8.84 -0.29
C GLU A 163 24.10 -9.63 -1.48
N THR A 164 23.49 -10.78 -1.80
CA THR A 164 23.92 -11.60 -2.95
C THR A 164 23.75 -10.86 -4.27
N TYR A 165 22.69 -10.07 -4.41
CA TYR A 165 22.49 -9.20 -5.57
C TYR A 165 23.49 -8.05 -5.56
N ALA A 166 23.71 -7.39 -4.41
CA ALA A 166 24.64 -6.28 -4.32
C ALA A 166 26.07 -6.69 -4.74
N TYR A 167 26.49 -7.90 -4.35
CA TYR A 167 27.78 -8.46 -4.76
C TYR A 167 27.89 -8.67 -6.28
N ALA A 168 26.78 -9.02 -6.95
CA ALA A 168 26.77 -9.33 -8.37
C ALA A 168 26.58 -8.09 -9.26
N VAL A 169 25.75 -7.14 -8.84
CA VAL A 169 25.29 -6.01 -9.68
C VAL A 169 25.44 -4.64 -9.00
N SER A 170 26.24 -4.55 -7.93
CA SER A 170 26.56 -3.33 -7.18
C SER A 170 25.41 -2.80 -6.32
N ASN A 171 24.78 -1.67 -6.68
CA ASN A 171 23.80 -1.03 -5.83
C ASN A 171 22.40 -1.57 -6.13
N VAL A 172 21.70 -2.06 -5.12
CA VAL A 172 20.37 -2.67 -5.29
C VAL A 172 19.41 -2.21 -4.20
N TYR A 173 18.12 -2.32 -4.46
CA TYR A 173 17.11 -2.12 -3.43
C TYR A 173 15.92 -3.06 -3.62
N THR A 174 15.32 -3.45 -2.51
CA THR A 174 14.01 -4.10 -2.51
C THR A 174 12.91 -3.07 -2.25
N PHE A 175 11.71 -3.40 -2.69
CA PHE A 175 10.48 -2.72 -2.33
C PHE A 175 9.38 -3.77 -2.40
N GLY A 176 9.02 -4.32 -1.24
CA GLY A 176 8.15 -5.48 -1.16
C GLY A 176 7.45 -5.61 0.18
N PRO A 177 6.49 -6.53 0.28
CA PRO A 177 5.81 -6.83 1.53
C PRO A 177 6.71 -7.64 2.47
N THR A 178 6.59 -7.36 3.76
CA THR A 178 7.25 -8.05 4.87
C THR A 178 6.21 -8.37 5.93
N PHE A 179 6.43 -9.48 6.64
CA PHE A 179 5.50 -10.00 7.61
C PHE A 179 6.17 -10.20 8.97
N ARG A 180 5.44 -9.86 10.05
CA ARG A 180 5.85 -10.14 11.45
C ARG A 180 4.70 -10.80 12.17
N ALA A 181 4.94 -11.96 12.77
CA ALA A 181 3.89 -12.73 13.45
C ALA A 181 3.73 -12.38 14.94
N GLU A 182 4.51 -11.41 15.44
CA GLU A 182 4.46 -10.98 16.83
C GLU A 182 3.03 -10.57 17.26
N GLN A 183 2.61 -11.01 18.45
CA GLN A 183 1.33 -10.62 19.04
C GLN A 183 1.40 -9.20 19.62
N SER A 184 1.44 -8.20 18.74
CA SER A 184 1.58 -6.80 19.10
C SER A 184 0.39 -5.96 18.65
N HIS A 185 -0.49 -5.61 19.58
CA HIS A 185 -1.68 -4.81 19.31
C HIS A 185 -1.48 -3.34 19.68
N THR A 186 -0.66 -2.64 18.90
CA THR A 186 -0.42 -1.20 19.05
C THR A 186 -0.93 -0.41 17.84
N SER A 187 -1.03 0.91 17.97
CA SER A 187 -1.42 1.78 16.85
C SER A 187 -0.35 1.92 15.75
N ARG A 188 0.83 1.33 15.94
CA ARG A 188 2.00 1.46 15.05
C ARG A 188 2.52 0.14 14.49
N HIS A 189 2.02 -1.01 14.97
CA HIS A 189 2.43 -2.32 14.49
C HIS A 189 1.41 -2.89 13.52
N LEU A 190 1.91 -3.49 12.44
CA LEU A 190 1.14 -4.22 11.45
C LEU A 190 1.80 -5.58 11.25
N ALA A 191 1.00 -6.62 11.11
CA ALA A 191 1.50 -7.96 10.79
C ALA A 191 1.99 -8.06 9.33
N GLU A 192 1.46 -7.22 8.44
CA GLU A 192 1.89 -7.06 7.06
C GLU A 192 2.16 -5.58 6.80
N PHE A 193 3.35 -5.27 6.31
CA PHE A 193 3.76 -3.92 5.93
C PHE A 193 4.73 -4.00 4.74
N TRP A 194 5.13 -2.85 4.21
CA TRP A 194 6.04 -2.77 3.08
C TRP A 194 7.36 -2.18 3.52
N MET A 195 8.46 -2.82 3.14
CA MET A 195 9.81 -2.34 3.37
C MET A 195 10.46 -1.90 2.07
N VAL A 196 11.41 -0.97 2.22
CA VAL A 196 12.33 -0.53 1.18
C VAL A 196 13.72 -0.71 1.74
N GLU A 197 14.48 -1.64 1.18
CA GLU A 197 15.76 -2.07 1.74
C GLU A 197 16.85 -1.87 0.67
N PRO A 198 17.58 -0.75 0.69
CA PRO A 198 18.73 -0.55 -0.16
C PRO A 198 19.97 -1.28 0.39
N GLU A 199 20.80 -1.79 -0.51
CA GLU A 199 22.11 -2.36 -0.22
C GLU A 199 23.13 -1.73 -1.16
N ILE A 200 24.23 -1.22 -0.60
CA ILE A 200 25.22 -0.39 -1.31
C ILE A 200 26.57 -1.12 -1.32
N ALA A 201 27.04 -1.50 -2.51
CA ALA A 201 28.31 -2.18 -2.63
C ALA A 201 29.48 -1.23 -2.31
N PHE A 202 30.49 -1.75 -1.59
CA PHE A 202 31.70 -1.02 -1.19
C PHE A 202 31.46 0.22 -0.31
N ALA A 203 30.29 0.33 0.31
CA ALA A 203 29.93 1.40 1.23
C ALA A 203 30.37 1.09 2.66
N ASP A 204 30.66 2.14 3.42
CA ASP A 204 30.74 2.06 4.87
C ASP A 204 29.49 2.65 5.55
N LEU A 205 29.49 2.71 6.89
CA LEU A 205 28.38 3.27 7.65
C LEU A 205 28.11 4.75 7.31
N GLN A 206 29.15 5.52 6.98
CA GLN A 206 28.98 6.92 6.64
C GLN A 206 28.25 7.08 5.31
N ASP A 207 28.55 6.23 4.33
CA ASP A 207 27.86 6.19 3.04
C ASP A 207 26.37 5.82 3.21
N ASP A 208 26.08 4.82 4.05
CA ASP A 208 24.71 4.41 4.35
C ASP A 208 23.90 5.54 5.01
N MET A 209 24.46 6.21 6.03
CA MET A 209 23.81 7.37 6.66
C MET A 209 23.55 8.50 5.66
N ASN A 210 24.51 8.76 4.75
CA ASN A 210 24.35 9.78 3.72
C ASN A 210 23.23 9.43 2.74
N CYS A 211 23.14 8.15 2.34
CA CYS A 211 22.08 7.64 1.47
C CYS A 211 20.70 7.80 2.14
N ALA A 212 20.57 7.38 3.40
CA ALA A 212 19.34 7.50 4.16
C ALA A 212 18.89 8.96 4.32
N GLU A 213 19.81 9.87 4.64
CA GLU A 213 19.50 11.30 4.75
C GLU A 213 19.05 11.89 3.39
N ALA A 214 19.77 11.59 2.31
CA ALA A 214 19.44 12.05 0.97
C ALA A 214 18.07 11.55 0.52
N TYR A 215 17.78 10.26 0.79
CA TYR A 215 16.52 9.63 0.46
C TYR A 215 15.33 10.30 1.15
N VAL A 216 15.41 10.51 2.47
CA VAL A 216 14.33 11.17 3.23
C VAL A 216 14.12 12.60 2.75
N LYS A 217 15.20 13.36 2.53
CA LYS A 217 15.10 14.73 1.98
C LYS A 217 14.45 14.75 0.60
N TYR A 218 14.79 13.79 -0.26
CA TYR A 218 14.21 13.66 -1.58
C TYR A 218 12.69 13.42 -1.52
N LEU A 219 12.24 12.49 -0.67
CA LEU A 219 10.81 12.22 -0.48
C LEU A 219 10.06 13.44 0.07
N CYS A 220 10.62 14.13 1.06
CA CYS A 220 10.01 15.36 1.59
C CYS A 220 9.85 16.44 0.51
N LYS A 221 10.88 16.64 -0.31
CA LYS A 221 10.82 17.58 -1.44
C LYS A 221 9.75 17.14 -2.45
N TRP A 222 9.70 15.86 -2.78
CA TRP A 222 8.70 15.32 -3.70
C TRP A 222 7.27 15.59 -3.23
N LEU A 223 6.98 15.39 -1.94
CA LEU A 223 5.67 15.68 -1.37
C LEU A 223 5.28 17.16 -1.50
N LEU A 224 6.21 18.06 -1.22
CA LEU A 224 5.97 19.50 -1.32
C LEU A 224 5.73 19.96 -2.75
N GLU A 225 6.38 19.31 -3.73
CA GLU A 225 6.27 19.69 -5.14
C GLU A 225 5.09 19.03 -5.86
N LYS A 226 4.73 17.80 -5.49
CA LYS A 226 3.77 16.97 -6.24
C LYS A 226 2.45 16.70 -5.52
N CYS A 227 2.41 16.88 -4.20
CA CYS A 227 1.25 16.54 -3.37
C CYS A 227 0.80 17.70 -2.48
N LEU A 228 1.10 18.95 -2.86
CA LEU A 228 0.85 20.11 -1.99
C LEU A 228 -0.62 20.23 -1.56
N ASP A 229 -1.56 20.07 -2.48
CA ASP A 229 -2.99 20.17 -2.19
C ASP A 229 -3.44 19.12 -1.15
N ASP A 230 -2.97 17.87 -1.29
CA ASP A 230 -3.26 16.79 -0.35
C ASP A 230 -2.59 17.06 1.01
N MET A 231 -1.35 17.55 1.02
CA MET A 231 -0.62 17.90 2.24
C MET A 231 -1.30 19.06 3.00
N GLU A 232 -1.75 20.09 2.29
CA GLU A 232 -2.51 21.19 2.87
C GLU A 232 -3.85 20.73 3.44
N PHE A 233 -4.54 19.84 2.73
CA PHE A 233 -5.78 19.26 3.22
C PHE A 233 -5.54 18.48 4.53
N MET A 234 -4.47 17.67 4.58
CA MET A 234 -4.12 16.88 5.76
C MET A 234 -3.69 17.76 6.93
N ALA A 235 -2.99 18.88 6.69
CA ALA A 235 -2.56 19.81 7.75
C ALA A 235 -3.72 20.57 8.42
N LYS A 236 -4.87 20.70 7.73
CA LYS A 236 -6.06 21.40 8.23
C LYS A 236 -7.01 20.49 9.04
N ARG A 237 -6.72 19.20 9.15
CA ARG A 237 -7.59 18.19 9.79
C ARG A 237 -7.23 17.94 11.25
#